data_AF-A0A841YLI6-F1
#
_entry.id   AF-A0A841YLI6-F1
#
_cell.length_a   1.000
_cell.length_b   1.000
_cell.length_c   1.000
_cell.angle_alpha   90.00
_cell.angle_beta   90.00
_cell.angle_gamma   90.00
#
_symmetry.space_group_name_H-M   'P 1'
#
loop_
_entity.id
_entity.type
_entity.pdbx_description
1 polymer ?
#
loop_
_entity_poly.entity_id
_entity_poly.type
_entity_poly.pdbx_seq_one_letter_code
_entity_poly.pdbx_strand_id
1 'polypeptide(L)' 'MLKIGDTIQLIEKVEDIQLEVYGYYEVFDIMFDGSFVYLQDGFGVYKVPRTAIQIVS' A
#
# COMPACT_ATOMS: atom_id res chain seq x y z
N MET A 1 7.96 9.02 1.73
CA MET A 1 8.47 7.86 0.97
C MET A 1 8.19 6.64 1.83
N LEU A 2 7.59 5.59 1.27
CA LEU A 2 7.21 4.38 2.02
C LEU A 2 8.47 3.62 2.47
N LYS A 3 8.43 2.98 3.63
CA LYS A 3 9.52 2.14 4.17
C LYS A 3 8.96 0.91 4.88
N ILE A 4 9.80 -0.10 5.02
CA ILE A 4 9.52 -1.26 5.88
C ILE A 4 9.51 -0.76 7.33
N GLY A 5 8.50 -1.18 8.09
CA GLY A 5 8.21 -0.72 9.45
C GLY A 5 7.34 0.54 9.53
N ASP A 6 7.00 1.18 8.40
CA ASP A 6 6.02 2.26 8.40
C ASP A 6 4.65 1.69 8.80
N THR A 7 3.87 2.49 9.52
CA THR A 7 2.43 2.24 9.68
C THR A 7 1.66 3.03 8.63
N ILE A 8 0.83 2.35 7.85
CA ILE A 8 0.01 2.95 6.80
C ILE A 8 -1.48 2.77 7.08
N GLN A 9 -2.28 3.68 6.54
CA GLN A 9 -3.72 3.57 6.42
C GLN A 9 -4.08 3.39 4.96
N LEU A 10 -4.87 2.36 4.66
CA LEU A 10 -5.50 2.15 3.37
C LEU A 10 -6.83 2.89 3.33
N ILE A 11 -6.92 3.91 2.50
CA ILE A 11 -8.13 4.71 2.28
C ILE A 11 -8.97 3.99 1.22
N GLU A 12 -9.72 2.98 1.64
CA GLU A 12 -10.76 2.36 0.80
C GLU A 12 -12.15 2.89 1.15
N LYS A 13 -13.10 2.78 0.21
CA LYS A 13 -14.45 3.35 0.35
C LYS A 13 -15.30 2.71 1.46
N VAL A 14 -14.84 1.59 2.04
CA VAL A 14 -15.67 0.75 2.91
C VAL A 14 -15.13 0.72 4.34
N GLU A 15 -13.82 0.62 4.56
CA GLU A 15 -13.21 0.62 5.90
C GLU A 15 -11.78 1.20 5.88
N ASP A 16 -11.42 1.91 6.95
CA ASP A 16 -10.05 2.39 7.20
C ASP A 16 -9.22 1.26 7.83
N ILE A 17 -8.34 0.65 7.04
CA ILE A 17 -7.47 -0.44 7.53
C ILE A 17 -6.08 0.13 7.81
N GLN A 18 -5.56 -0.08 9.02
CA GLN A 18 -4.17 0.24 9.37
C GLN A 18 -3.30 -1.02 9.33
N LEU A 19 -2.15 -0.92 8.66
CA LEU A 19 -1.20 -2.02 8.45
C LEU A 19 0.23 -1.57 8.74
N GLU A 20 1.03 -2.46 9.31
CA GLU A 20 2.48 -2.34 9.36
C GLU A 20 3.09 -2.93 8.08
N VAL A 21 4.02 -2.22 7.46
CA VAL A 21 4.64 -2.64 6.20
C VAL A 21 5.81 -3.59 6.46
N TYR A 22 5.65 -4.86 6.07
CA TYR A 22 6.73 -5.87 6.16
C TYR A 22 7.57 -5.94 4.89
N GLY A 23 6.99 -5.57 3.75
CA GLY A 23 7.66 -5.52 2.46
C GLY A 23 6.83 -4.74 1.47
N TYR A 24 7.49 -4.08 0.51
CA TYR A 24 6.79 -3.43 -0.59
C TYR A 24 7.63 -3.34 -1.85
N TYR A 25 6.98 -3.25 -3.01
CA TYR A 25 7.58 -2.74 -4.22
C TYR A 25 6.56 -1.94 -5.04
N GLU A 26 7.03 -0.87 -5.68
CA GLU A 26 6.19 0.02 -6.46
C GLU A 26 6.28 -0.33 -7.95
N VAL A 27 5.13 -0.33 -8.63
CA VAL A 27 5.03 -0.61 -10.06
C VAL A 27 4.20 0.49 -10.71
N PHE A 28 4.68 1.01 -11.85
CA PHE A 28 3.88 1.86 -12.72
C PHE A 28 3.23 1.01 -13.80
N ASP A 29 1.91 0.91 -13.79
CA ASP A 29 1.13 0.15 -14.75
C ASP A 29 0.62 1.07 -15.86
N ILE A 30 1.24 0.99 -17.02
CA ILE A 30 0.94 1.83 -18.18
C ILE A 30 -0.47 1.53 -18.73
N MET A 31 -0.97 0.31 -18.56
CA MET A 31 -2.29 -0.10 -19.08
C MET A 31 -3.44 0.55 -18.30
N PHE A 32 -3.23 0.81 -17.02
CA PHE A 32 -4.21 1.42 -16.11
C PHE A 32 -3.87 2.86 -15.73
N ASP A 33 -2.85 3.44 -16.39
CA ASP A 33 -2.32 4.79 -16.15
C ASP A 33 -2.19 5.11 -14.64
N GLY A 34 -1.50 4.24 -13.91
CA GLY A 34 -1.52 4.29 -12.46
C GLY A 34 -0.32 3.66 -11.77
N SER A 35 0.03 4.23 -10.62
CA SER A 35 1.02 3.68 -9.69
C SER A 35 0.35 2.72 -8.71
N PHE A 36 0.89 1.52 -8.61
CA PHE A 36 0.47 0.48 -7.66
C PHE A 36 1.60 0.12 -6.72
N VAL A 37 1.23 -0.37 -5.54
CA VAL A 37 2.16 -0.93 -4.57
C VAL A 37 1.71 -2.34 -4.26
N TYR A 38 2.63 -3.28 -4.36
CA TYR A 38 2.45 -4.61 -3.78
C TYR A 38 2.92 -4.53 -2.34
N LEU A 39 1.97 -4.53 -1.41
CA LEU A 39 2.22 -4.46 0.03
C LEU A 39 2.22 -5.87 0.60
N GLN A 40 3.23 -6.19 1.38
CA GLN A 40 3.27 -7.38 2.21
C GLN A 40 3.01 -6.99 3.66
N ASP A 41 2.03 -7.65 4.27
CA ASP A 41 1.84 -7.66 5.72
C ASP A 41 2.23 -9.05 6.29
N GLY A 42 2.04 -9.26 7.60
CA GLY A 42 2.30 -10.54 8.24
C GLY A 42 1.41 -11.70 7.78
N PHE A 43 0.40 -11.46 6.94
CA PHE A 43 -0.60 -12.43 6.50
C PHE A 43 -0.50 -12.76 5.00
N GLY A 44 -0.10 -11.81 4.16
CA GLY A 44 -0.10 -11.97 2.72
C GLY A 44 0.44 -10.77 1.94
N VAL A 45 0.21 -10.81 0.63
CA VAL A 45 0.63 -9.75 -0.31
C VAL A 45 -0.58 -9.24 -1.06
N TYR A 46 -0.73 -7.91 -1.11
CA TYR A 46 -1.87 -7.21 -1.67
C TYR A 46 -1.41 -6.20 -2.73
N LYS A 47 -2.09 -6.17 -3.89
CA LYS A 47 -1.91 -5.10 -4.87
C LYS A 47 -2.88 -3.98 -4.53
N VAL A 48 -2.34 -2.82 -4.14
CA VAL A 48 -3.14 -1.62 -3.83
C VAL A 48 -2.71 -0.43 -4.70
N PRO A 49 -3.63 0.49 -5.04
CA PRO A 49 -3.25 1.76 -5.67
C PRO A 49 -2.36 2.58 -4.72
N ARG A 50 -1.30 3.19 -5.24
CA ARG A 50 -0.40 4.04 -4.43
C ARG A 50 -1.14 5.21 -3.77
N THR A 51 -2.16 5.73 -4.46
CA THR A 51 -3.02 6.83 -4.01
C THR A 51 -3.92 6.44 -2.83
N ALA A 52 -4.16 5.16 -2.61
CA ALA A 52 -4.92 4.66 -1.46
C ALA A 52 -4.06 4.55 -0.19
N ILE A 53 -2.73 4.73 -0.27
CA ILE A 53 -1.82 4.58 0.87
C ILE A 53 -1.50 5.94 1.50
N GLN A 54 -1.88 6.10 2.76
CA GLN A 54 -1.45 7.20 3.62
C GLN A 54 -0.49 6.69 4.69
N ILE A 55 0.71 7.27 4.79
CA ILE A 55 1.66 6.97 5.87
C ILE A 55 1.24 7.74 7.12
N VAL A 56 1.14 7.04 8.24
CA VAL A 56 0.64 7.60 9.52
C VAL A 56 1.78 7.87 10.51
N SER A 57 2.85 7.07 10.48
CA SER A 57 4.04 7.24 11.32
C SER A 57 5.29 6.68 10.67
#